data_AF-A0A8C5WM46-F1
#
_entry.id   AF-A0A8C5WM46-F1
#
_cell.length_a   1.000
_cell.length_b   1.000
_cell.length_c   1.000
_cell.angle_alpha   90.00
_cell.angle_beta   90.00
_cell.angle_gamma   90.00
#
_symmetry.space_group_name_H-M   'P 1'
#
loop_
_entity.id
_entity.type
_entity.pdbx_description
1 polymer ?
#
loop_
_entity_poly.entity_id
_entity_poly.type
_entity_poly.pdbx_seq_one_letter_code
_entity_poly.pdbx_strand_id
1 'polypeptide(L)'
;MSNPEVATPVPPLLHPTSRTLTLRGIRGHTAESRGTDTVADCKKVHCSLNKVTACYRQLVMCVGGTSDCNRLREELEESRKKAFELSTDLRNTLMVLLTEQEVSPEERLELERTWVLFLSTLELFQQDLCKAHHLCQLFPLHGRRKRLVNTGVIGKTTEVAYRARNIKSPSSRVRENPQRSDRPCSPDLAEQIEHMERMLHDMQMKVSIPIWSVEATEEAWAEVSSTCDLDEGSDNEILAGEDMSSRGCCARGQSLHRPLCMVS
;
A
#
# COMPACT_ATOMS: atom_id res chain seq x y z
N MET A 1 14.73 42.67 -78.62
CA MET A 1 13.83 41.52 -78.47
C MET A 1 12.86 41.85 -77.34
N SER A 2 11.91 42.76 -77.58
CA SER A 2 10.56 42.53 -78.15
C SER A 2 9.52 42.22 -77.06
N ASN A 3 9.01 43.31 -76.44
CA ASN A 3 7.59 43.71 -76.35
C ASN A 3 6.57 42.89 -75.53
N PRO A 4 5.39 43.48 -75.18
CA PRO A 4 4.96 43.69 -73.78
C PRO A 4 3.51 43.21 -73.49
N GLU A 5 2.97 43.60 -72.32
CA GLU A 5 1.56 43.94 -72.04
C GLU A 5 0.43 42.90 -72.29
N VAL A 6 -0.43 42.70 -71.29
CA VAL A 6 -1.91 42.86 -71.38
C VAL A 6 -2.62 42.28 -70.14
N ALA A 7 -3.57 43.07 -69.66
CA ALA A 7 -4.41 42.86 -68.49
C ALA A 7 -5.71 42.07 -68.79
N THR A 8 -6.22 41.38 -67.75
CA THR A 8 -7.63 40.99 -67.46
C THR A 8 -8.33 40.01 -68.44
N PRO A 9 -9.40 39.25 -68.07
CA PRO A 9 -10.42 39.50 -67.02
C PRO A 9 -10.96 38.27 -66.21
N VAL A 10 -11.73 38.58 -65.16
CA VAL A 10 -12.73 37.72 -64.43
C VAL A 10 -14.00 37.63 -65.31
N PRO A 11 -14.82 36.54 -65.45
CA PRO A 11 -15.70 35.91 -64.42
C PRO A 11 -16.05 34.41 -64.76
N PRO A 12 -17.18 33.75 -64.37
CA PRO A 12 -18.25 34.04 -63.41
C PRO A 12 -18.61 32.90 -62.42
N LEU A 13 -19.45 33.27 -61.44
CA LEU A 13 -20.22 32.42 -60.52
C LEU A 13 -21.21 31.49 -61.25
N LEU A 14 -21.25 30.21 -60.88
CA LEU A 14 -22.41 29.32 -61.03
C LEU A 14 -22.51 28.34 -59.84
N HIS A 15 -23.53 28.52 -59.01
CA HIS A 15 -24.22 27.44 -58.30
C HIS A 15 -25.25 26.83 -59.29
N PRO A 16 -25.71 25.55 -59.19
CA PRO A 16 -26.36 25.02 -57.99
C PRO A 16 -26.31 23.48 -57.76
N THR A 17 -27.03 23.06 -56.70
CA THR A 17 -27.71 21.77 -56.47
C THR A 17 -26.94 20.56 -55.92
N SER A 18 -27.11 20.40 -54.59
CA SER A 18 -27.69 19.24 -53.91
C SER A 18 -27.11 17.85 -54.16
N ARG A 19 -26.29 17.37 -53.22
CA ARG A 19 -26.27 15.95 -52.77
C ARG A 19 -25.96 15.83 -51.27
N THR A 20 -27.05 15.81 -50.49
CA THR A 20 -27.40 14.84 -49.45
C THR A 20 -26.31 13.89 -48.90
N LEU A 21 -26.12 13.98 -47.57
CA LEU A 21 -25.70 12.96 -46.58
C LEU A 21 -24.32 12.27 -46.80
N THR A 22 -23.41 12.30 -45.83
CA THR A 22 -23.50 11.39 -44.68
C THR A 22 -22.56 11.78 -43.54
N LEU A 23 -23.06 11.52 -42.33
CA LEU A 23 -22.35 11.37 -41.07
C LEU A 23 -20.97 10.69 -41.23
N ARG A 24 -19.91 11.35 -40.75
CA ARG A 24 -18.89 10.73 -39.88
C ARG A 24 -17.96 11.79 -39.30
N GLY A 25 -18.43 12.46 -38.25
CA GLY A 25 -17.50 12.97 -37.24
C GLY A 25 -16.90 11.75 -36.56
N ILE A 26 -15.75 11.29 -37.04
CA ILE A 26 -14.95 10.30 -36.33
C ILE A 26 -14.34 11.05 -35.14
N ARG A 27 -15.07 11.01 -34.03
CA ARG A 27 -14.59 11.32 -32.70
C ARG A 27 -13.48 10.32 -32.40
N GLY A 28 -12.24 10.71 -32.67
CA GLY A 28 -11.04 10.00 -32.24
C GLY A 28 -10.88 10.18 -30.74
N HIS A 29 -11.59 9.38 -29.95
CA HIS A 29 -11.41 9.28 -28.50
C HIS A 29 -11.82 7.88 -28.07
N THR A 30 -10.93 6.89 -28.19
CA THR A 30 -11.08 5.60 -27.47
C THR A 30 -9.78 4.79 -27.34
N ALA A 31 -8.60 5.36 -27.60
CA ALA A 31 -7.32 4.65 -27.38
C ALA A 31 -6.54 5.15 -26.15
N GLU A 32 -6.59 6.45 -25.85
CA GLU A 32 -5.81 7.06 -24.75
C GLU A 32 -6.39 6.81 -23.35
N SER A 33 -7.66 6.41 -23.21
CA SER A 33 -8.23 6.17 -21.87
C SER A 33 -7.80 4.83 -21.27
N ARG A 34 -7.36 3.86 -22.09
CA ARG A 34 -7.10 2.50 -21.59
C ARG A 34 -5.74 2.36 -20.88
N GLY A 35 -4.74 3.17 -21.25
CA GLY A 35 -3.43 3.16 -20.60
C GLY A 35 -3.38 3.97 -19.31
N THR A 36 -4.06 5.12 -19.28
CA THR A 36 -4.18 5.96 -18.07
C THR A 36 -4.90 5.22 -16.94
N ASP A 37 -5.92 4.43 -17.26
CA ASP A 37 -6.65 3.60 -16.30
C ASP A 37 -5.75 2.52 -15.66
N THR A 38 -4.87 1.85 -16.43
CA THR A 38 -4.01 0.78 -15.90
C THR A 38 -2.89 1.31 -15.01
N VAL A 39 -2.28 2.43 -15.37
CA VAL A 39 -1.26 3.10 -14.53
C VAL A 39 -1.88 3.56 -13.21
N ALA A 40 -3.06 4.19 -13.27
CA ALA A 40 -3.78 4.60 -12.06
C ALA A 40 -4.12 3.41 -11.16
N ASP A 41 -4.51 2.27 -11.75
CA ASP A 41 -4.81 1.06 -10.99
C ASP A 41 -3.57 0.43 -10.35
N CYS A 42 -2.42 0.40 -11.05
CA CYS A 42 -1.15 -0.03 -10.46
C CYS A 42 -0.77 0.81 -9.23
N LYS A 43 -0.91 2.14 -9.33
CA LYS A 43 -0.66 3.06 -8.21
C LYS A 43 -1.62 2.82 -7.05
N LYS A 44 -2.91 2.58 -7.31
CA LYS A 44 -3.90 2.27 -6.25
C LYS A 44 -3.57 0.96 -5.54
N VAL A 45 -3.16 -0.08 -6.28
CA VAL A 45 -2.75 -1.36 -5.72
C VAL A 45 -1.49 -1.19 -4.88
N HIS A 46 -0.48 -0.46 -5.38
CA HIS A 46 0.73 -0.13 -4.62
C HIS A 46 0.43 0.64 -3.34
N CYS A 47 -0.40 1.69 -3.41
CA CYS A 47 -0.83 2.46 -2.23
C CYS A 47 -1.54 1.57 -1.19
N SER A 48 -2.39 0.65 -1.64
CA SER A 48 -3.07 -0.32 -0.78
C SER A 48 -2.08 -1.29 -0.13
N LEU A 49 -1.11 -1.79 -0.90
CA LEU A 49 -0.02 -2.63 -0.38
C LEU A 49 0.81 -1.88 0.66
N ASN A 50 1.19 -0.63 0.40
CA ASN A 50 1.95 0.19 1.34
C ASN A 50 1.22 0.38 2.68
N LYS A 51 -0.10 0.60 2.64
CA LYS A 51 -0.93 0.66 3.87
C LYS A 51 -0.98 -0.66 4.62
N VAL A 52 -1.11 -1.79 3.92
CA VAL A 52 -1.16 -3.11 4.54
C VAL A 52 0.19 -3.48 5.16
N THR A 53 1.31 -3.19 4.48
CA THR A 53 2.66 -3.46 5.00
C THR A 53 3.02 -2.55 6.18
N ALA A 54 2.59 -1.28 6.16
CA ALA A 54 2.69 -0.39 7.31
C ALA A 54 1.87 -0.93 8.51
N CYS A 55 0.65 -1.42 8.28
CA CYS A 55 -0.15 -2.07 9.33
C CYS A 55 0.55 -3.34 9.85
N TYR A 56 1.11 -4.16 8.96
CA TYR A 56 1.86 -5.37 9.33
C TYR A 56 3.03 -5.03 10.26
N ARG A 57 3.85 -4.02 9.91
CA ARG A 57 4.94 -3.51 10.76
C ARG A 57 4.46 -3.16 12.17
N GLN A 58 3.33 -2.47 12.30
CA GLN A 58 2.77 -2.09 13.61
C GLN A 58 2.34 -3.31 14.43
N LEU A 59 1.75 -4.32 13.79
CA LEU A 59 1.41 -5.59 14.43
C LEU A 59 2.68 -6.33 14.88
N VAL A 60 3.72 -6.39 14.05
CA VAL A 60 5.02 -6.97 14.39
C VAL A 60 5.63 -6.30 15.62
N MET A 61 5.52 -4.98 15.74
CA MET A 61 6.01 -4.24 16.92
C MET A 61 5.29 -4.61 18.22
N CYS A 62 4.07 -5.14 18.15
CA CYS A 62 3.31 -5.55 19.33
C CYS A 62 3.65 -6.98 19.79
N VAL A 63 4.34 -7.77 18.97
CA VAL A 63 4.73 -9.16 19.30
C VAL A 63 5.74 -9.18 20.44
N GLY A 64 5.50 -10.05 21.44
CA GLY A 64 6.29 -10.13 22.67
C GLY A 64 5.98 -9.04 23.70
N GLY A 65 5.13 -8.07 23.36
CA GLY A 65 4.68 -6.99 24.24
C GLY A 65 3.48 -7.37 25.11
N THR A 66 2.97 -6.38 25.85
CA THR A 66 1.77 -6.51 26.71
C THR A 66 0.47 -6.74 25.92
N SER A 67 0.43 -6.31 24.65
CA SER A 67 -0.71 -6.50 23.73
C SER A 67 -0.63 -7.80 22.93
N ASP A 68 0.42 -8.61 23.11
CA ASP A 68 0.60 -9.85 22.35
C ASP A 68 -0.40 -10.92 22.78
N CYS A 69 -1.21 -11.39 21.82
CA CYS A 69 -2.28 -12.34 22.05
C CYS A 69 -2.64 -13.09 20.76
N ASN A 70 -3.43 -14.16 20.86
CA ASN A 70 -3.85 -14.95 19.69
C ASN A 70 -4.53 -14.09 18.62
N ARG A 71 -5.39 -13.14 19.02
CA ARG A 71 -6.05 -12.22 18.08
C ARG A 71 -5.05 -11.37 17.31
N LEU A 72 -4.03 -10.82 17.99
CA LEU A 72 -2.95 -10.06 17.33
C LEU A 72 -2.19 -10.95 16.33
N ARG A 73 -1.89 -12.20 16.69
CA ARG A 73 -1.18 -13.15 15.80
C ARG A 73 -2.03 -13.55 14.60
N GLU A 74 -3.34 -13.69 14.77
CA GLU A 74 -4.28 -13.92 13.66
C GLU A 74 -4.34 -12.70 12.73
N GLU A 75 -4.44 -11.48 13.27
CA GLU A 75 -4.41 -10.25 12.47
C GLU A 75 -3.08 -10.08 11.71
N LEU A 76 -1.96 -10.42 12.35
CA LEU A 76 -0.64 -10.44 11.73
C LEU A 76 -0.61 -11.39 10.53
N GLU A 77 -1.14 -12.60 10.71
CA GLU A 77 -1.21 -13.63 9.68
C GLU A 77 -2.15 -13.24 8.52
N GLU A 78 -3.31 -12.64 8.81
CA GLU A 78 -4.22 -12.11 7.80
C GLU A 78 -3.58 -10.97 6.99
N SER A 79 -2.92 -10.03 7.67
CA SER A 79 -2.21 -8.92 7.04
C SER A 79 -1.07 -9.41 6.14
N ARG A 80 -0.31 -10.43 6.59
CA ARG A 80 0.71 -11.12 5.78
C ARG A 80 0.15 -11.67 4.47
N LYS A 81 -0.96 -12.41 4.54
CA LYS A 81 -1.59 -13.00 3.34
C LYS A 81 -2.02 -11.93 2.36
N LYS A 82 -2.71 -10.90 2.86
CA LYS A 82 -3.20 -9.79 2.03
C LYS A 82 -2.04 -9.05 1.35
N ALA A 83 -0.95 -8.78 2.08
CA ALA A 83 0.24 -8.14 1.50
C ALA A 83 0.87 -9.01 0.40
N PHE A 84 0.95 -10.32 0.61
CA PHE A 84 1.51 -11.26 -0.36
C PHE A 84 0.68 -11.37 -1.64
N GLU A 85 -0.64 -11.45 -1.50
CA GLU A 85 -1.58 -11.44 -2.63
C GLU A 85 -1.40 -10.16 -3.47
N LEU A 86 -1.47 -8.99 -2.82
CA LEU A 86 -1.28 -7.70 -3.49
C LEU A 86 0.10 -7.57 -4.16
N SER A 87 1.15 -8.09 -3.52
CA SER A 87 2.52 -8.08 -4.07
C SER A 87 2.62 -8.94 -5.33
N THR A 88 2.05 -10.13 -5.30
CA THR A 88 2.09 -11.07 -6.43
C THR A 88 1.32 -10.51 -7.63
N ASP A 89 0.12 -9.99 -7.38
CA ASP A 89 -0.72 -9.38 -8.41
C ASP A 89 -0.02 -8.17 -9.04
N LEU A 90 0.47 -7.24 -8.20
CA LEU A 90 1.15 -6.05 -8.68
C LEU A 90 2.43 -6.38 -9.44
N ARG A 91 3.23 -7.34 -8.96
CA ARG A 91 4.41 -7.83 -9.69
C ARG A 91 4.02 -8.31 -11.09
N ASN A 92 3.05 -9.22 -11.18
CA ASN A 92 2.66 -9.80 -12.47
C ASN A 92 2.18 -8.72 -13.44
N THR A 93 1.37 -7.77 -12.96
CA THR A 93 0.89 -6.64 -13.77
C THR A 93 2.05 -5.75 -14.23
N LEU A 94 2.92 -5.30 -13.32
CA LEU A 94 4.03 -4.42 -13.67
C LEU A 94 5.04 -5.10 -14.61
N MET A 95 5.31 -6.39 -14.41
CA MET A 95 6.17 -7.18 -15.30
C MET A 95 5.64 -7.14 -16.73
N VAL A 96 4.37 -7.50 -16.95
CA VAL A 96 3.77 -7.48 -18.30
C VAL A 96 3.80 -6.08 -18.91
N LEU A 97 3.45 -5.05 -18.13
CA LEU A 97 3.41 -3.67 -18.63
C LEU A 97 4.79 -3.11 -19.01
N LEU A 98 5.84 -3.46 -18.27
CA LEU A 98 7.19 -2.93 -18.49
C LEU A 98 7.99 -3.71 -19.54
N THR A 99 7.73 -5.02 -19.71
CA THR A 99 8.49 -5.88 -20.63
C THR A 99 7.77 -6.23 -21.93
N GLU A 100 6.45 -6.40 -21.92
CA GLU A 100 5.71 -6.98 -23.06
C GLU A 100 4.79 -5.98 -23.77
N GLN A 101 4.35 -4.92 -23.09
CA GLN A 101 3.40 -3.95 -23.64
C GLN A 101 4.09 -2.69 -24.15
N GLU A 102 3.70 -2.23 -25.34
CA GLU A 102 4.04 -0.88 -25.79
C GLU A 102 3.15 0.13 -25.07
N VAL A 103 3.76 0.89 -24.19
CA VAL A 103 3.15 1.90 -23.34
C VAL A 103 3.67 3.27 -23.79
N SER A 104 2.85 4.32 -23.69
CA SER A 104 3.32 5.68 -24.00
C SER A 104 4.51 6.05 -23.12
N PRO A 105 5.43 6.92 -23.57
CA PRO A 105 6.62 7.25 -22.79
C PRO A 105 6.28 7.88 -21.42
N GLU A 106 5.21 8.66 -21.33
CA GLU A 106 4.76 9.27 -20.07
C GLU A 106 4.22 8.22 -19.10
N GLU A 107 3.35 7.32 -19.57
CA GLU A 107 2.82 6.21 -18.76
C GLU A 107 3.94 5.24 -18.33
N ARG A 108 4.92 5.02 -19.21
CA ARG A 108 6.09 4.20 -18.89
C ARG A 108 6.88 4.78 -17.73
N LEU A 109 7.17 6.09 -17.73
CA LEU A 109 7.85 6.74 -16.62
C LEU A 109 7.10 6.52 -15.31
N GLU A 110 5.77 6.69 -15.29
CA GLU A 110 4.94 6.47 -14.11
C GLU A 110 4.98 5.01 -13.60
N LEU A 111 5.02 4.04 -14.50
CA LEU A 111 5.19 2.63 -14.16
C LEU A 111 6.59 2.36 -13.60
N GLU A 112 7.63 2.97 -14.17
CA GLU A 112 9.01 2.87 -13.66
C GLU A 112 9.12 3.49 -12.24
N ARG A 113 8.45 4.62 -11.97
CA ARG A 113 8.36 5.17 -10.61
C ARG A 113 7.68 4.18 -9.66
N THR A 114 6.52 3.67 -10.07
CA THR A 114 5.73 2.72 -9.28
C THR A 114 6.52 1.44 -9.01
N TRP A 115 7.33 0.98 -9.97
CA TRP A 115 8.22 -0.16 -9.85
C TRP A 115 9.28 0.04 -8.77
N VAL A 116 9.98 1.18 -8.79
CA VAL A 116 11.00 1.51 -7.77
C VAL A 116 10.38 1.62 -6.38
N LEU A 117 9.24 2.30 -6.25
CA LEU A 117 8.51 2.37 -4.98
C LEU A 117 8.08 0.97 -4.52
N PHE A 118 7.58 0.13 -5.43
CA PHE A 118 7.17 -1.23 -5.12
C PHE A 118 8.33 -2.09 -4.63
N LEU A 119 9.49 -2.04 -5.29
CA LEU A 119 10.70 -2.74 -4.83
C LEU A 119 11.05 -2.34 -3.39
N SER A 120 11.05 -1.04 -3.08
CA SER A 120 11.34 -0.56 -1.72
C SER A 120 10.32 -1.06 -0.68
N THR A 121 9.03 -1.09 -1.04
CA THR A 121 7.97 -1.64 -0.18
C THR A 121 8.17 -3.14 0.08
N LEU A 122 8.56 -3.91 -0.94
CA LEU A 122 8.83 -5.35 -0.81
C LEU A 122 10.06 -5.63 0.07
N GLU A 123 11.14 -4.87 -0.07
CA GLU A 123 12.33 -5.00 0.78
C GLU A 123 12.00 -4.74 2.25
N LEU A 124 11.27 -3.66 2.54
CA LEU A 124 10.83 -3.35 3.91
C LEU A 124 9.88 -4.43 4.46
N PHE A 125 8.99 -4.95 3.62
CA PHE A 125 8.07 -6.02 4.02
C PHE A 125 8.82 -7.34 4.28
N GLN A 126 9.82 -7.70 3.48
CA GLN A 126 10.66 -8.88 3.70
C GLN A 126 11.41 -8.78 5.03
N GLN A 127 11.97 -7.61 5.36
CA GLN A 127 12.56 -7.36 6.67
C GLN A 127 11.57 -7.57 7.82
N ASP A 128 10.31 -7.13 7.64
CA ASP A 128 9.27 -7.37 8.63
C ASP A 128 8.89 -8.82 8.80
N LEU A 129 8.81 -9.59 7.71
CA LEU A 129 8.55 -11.03 7.77
C LEU A 129 9.64 -11.74 8.58
N CYS A 130 10.91 -11.43 8.31
CA CYS A 130 12.05 -11.96 9.06
C CYS A 130 11.97 -11.59 10.54
N LYS A 131 11.66 -10.33 10.85
CA LYS A 131 11.50 -9.85 12.23
C LYS A 131 10.33 -10.54 12.93
N ALA A 132 9.18 -10.67 12.27
CA ALA A 132 8.01 -11.35 12.79
C ALA A 132 8.30 -12.81 13.08
N HIS A 133 8.99 -13.51 12.18
CA HIS A 133 9.37 -14.91 12.34
C HIS A 133 10.26 -15.09 13.57
N HIS A 134 11.30 -14.26 13.69
CA HIS A 134 12.20 -14.28 14.84
C HIS A 134 11.48 -14.01 16.17
N LEU A 135 10.66 -12.96 16.22
CA LEU A 135 9.89 -12.61 17.43
C LEU A 135 8.88 -13.70 17.81
N CYS A 136 8.20 -14.31 16.82
CA CYS A 136 7.26 -15.39 17.08
C CYS A 136 7.93 -16.61 17.74
N GLN A 137 9.19 -16.90 17.38
CA GLN A 137 9.96 -17.98 17.99
C GLN A 137 10.42 -17.63 19.43
N LEU A 138 10.82 -16.38 19.67
CA LEU A 138 11.24 -15.92 20.99
C LEU A 138 10.07 -15.86 21.99
N PHE A 139 8.88 -15.52 21.50
CA PHE A 139 7.67 -15.34 22.31
C PHE A 139 6.56 -16.31 21.87
N PRO A 140 6.68 -17.63 22.15
CA PRO A 140 5.65 -18.59 21.78
C PRO A 140 4.40 -18.43 22.66
N LEU A 141 3.23 -18.25 22.05
CA LEU A 141 1.95 -18.22 22.77
C LEU A 141 1.52 -19.62 23.25
N HIS A 142 1.87 -20.65 22.47
CA HIS A 142 1.53 -22.05 22.71
C HIS A 142 2.77 -22.81 23.20
N GLY A 143 3.15 -22.60 24.46
CA GLY A 143 4.29 -23.27 25.11
C GLY A 143 4.25 -23.17 26.63
N ARG A 144 5.08 -23.96 27.34
CA ARG A 144 5.25 -23.85 28.80
C ARG A 144 5.71 -22.43 29.12
N ARG A 145 4.79 -21.58 29.59
CA ARG A 145 4.99 -20.14 29.77
C ARG A 145 6.23 -19.86 30.62
N LYS A 146 7.26 -19.23 30.04
CA LYS A 146 8.15 -18.37 30.84
C LYS A 146 7.30 -17.16 31.20
N ARG A 147 7.16 -16.87 32.49
CA ARG A 147 6.34 -15.75 33.00
C ARG A 147 6.85 -14.45 32.38
N LEU A 148 6.16 -13.94 31.35
CA LEU A 148 6.45 -12.61 30.82
C LEU A 148 5.98 -11.58 31.85
N VAL A 149 6.84 -10.62 32.18
CA VAL A 149 6.54 -9.56 33.12
C VAL A 149 5.60 -8.58 32.42
N ASN A 150 4.32 -8.59 32.80
CA ASN A 150 3.36 -7.62 32.30
C ASN A 150 3.53 -6.31 33.08
N THR A 151 4.10 -5.28 32.44
CA THR A 151 4.31 -3.96 33.04
C THR A 151 3.07 -3.06 33.00
N GLY A 152 1.90 -3.58 32.62
CA GLY A 152 0.60 -2.92 32.83
C GLY A 152 0.27 -1.78 31.85
N VAL A 153 1.08 -1.52 30.83
CA VAL A 153 0.80 -0.48 29.82
C VAL A 153 0.35 -1.16 28.52
N ILE A 154 -0.91 -0.95 28.13
CA ILE A 154 -1.48 -1.42 26.84
C ILE A 154 -1.66 -0.20 25.93
N GLY A 155 -0.95 -0.16 24.81
CA GLY A 155 -1.09 0.90 23.80
C GLY A 155 -2.33 0.70 22.91
N LYS A 156 -2.91 1.81 22.42
CA LYS A 156 -4.11 1.84 21.54
C LYS A 156 -3.82 1.44 20.07
N THR A 157 -3.18 0.29 19.82
CA THR A 157 -2.81 -0.11 18.44
C THR A 157 -3.96 -0.72 17.64
N THR A 158 -5.08 -1.07 18.30
CA THR A 158 -6.25 -1.71 17.68
C THR A 158 -6.99 -0.83 16.67
N GLU A 159 -6.93 0.49 16.79
CA GLU A 159 -7.65 1.41 15.89
C GLU A 159 -7.01 1.47 14.49
N VAL A 160 -5.67 1.40 14.43
CA VAL A 160 -4.90 1.41 13.18
C VAL A 160 -5.19 0.15 12.34
N ALA A 161 -5.31 -1.01 13.01
CA ALA A 161 -5.61 -2.28 12.35
C ALA A 161 -7.02 -2.31 11.73
N TYR A 162 -8.03 -1.73 12.40
CA TYR A 162 -9.40 -1.67 11.89
C TYR A 162 -9.49 -0.85 10.59
N ARG A 163 -8.80 0.29 10.53
CA ARG A 163 -8.81 1.19 9.36
C ARG A 163 -8.15 0.55 8.12
N ALA A 164 -7.10 -0.25 8.28
CA ALA A 164 -6.44 -0.96 7.18
C ALA A 164 -7.26 -2.14 6.63
N ARG A 165 -8.10 -2.78 7.46
CA ARG A 165 -8.92 -3.94 7.08
C ARG A 165 -10.03 -3.57 6.07
N ASN A 166 -10.56 -2.35 6.16
CA ASN A 166 -11.67 -1.87 5.31
C ASN A 166 -11.25 -1.39 3.91
N ILE A 167 -9.97 -1.53 3.53
CA ILE A 167 -9.52 -1.27 2.16
C ILE A 167 -10.11 -2.35 1.25
N LYS A 168 -11.20 -2.00 0.56
CA LYS A 168 -11.86 -2.80 -0.47
C LYS A 168 -10.95 -2.89 -1.69
N SER A 169 -10.58 -4.11 -2.07
CA SER A 169 -9.90 -4.36 -3.35
C SER A 169 -10.88 -4.02 -4.50
N PRO A 170 -10.48 -3.22 -5.51
CA PRO A 170 -11.33 -2.91 -6.66
C PRO A 170 -11.62 -4.10 -7.60
N SER A 171 -11.04 -5.29 -7.36
CA SER A 171 -11.19 -6.47 -8.22
C SER A 171 -12.41 -7.37 -7.90
N SER A 172 -13.31 -6.99 -6.98
CA SER A 172 -14.40 -7.87 -6.53
C SER A 172 -15.60 -8.02 -7.49
N ARG A 173 -15.44 -7.79 -8.80
CA ARG A 173 -16.52 -7.98 -9.80
C ARG A 173 -16.45 -9.31 -10.56
N VAL A 174 -15.98 -10.37 -9.92
CA VAL A 174 -16.09 -11.73 -10.48
C VAL A 174 -16.82 -12.65 -9.50
N ARG A 175 -18.11 -12.80 -9.77
CA ARG A 175 -18.96 -13.98 -9.62
C ARG A 175 -18.73 -14.83 -8.35
N GLU A 176 -19.61 -14.66 -7.37
CA GLU A 176 -19.77 -15.60 -6.25
C GLU A 176 -20.07 -17.01 -6.78
N ASN A 177 -19.11 -17.92 -6.64
CA ASN A 177 -19.34 -19.37 -6.78
C ASN A 177 -19.38 -19.98 -5.37
N PRO A 178 -20.47 -20.64 -4.94
CA PRO A 178 -20.55 -21.26 -3.63
C PRO A 178 -19.85 -22.63 -3.64
N GLN A 179 -18.52 -22.63 -3.65
CA GLN A 179 -17.71 -23.80 -3.31
C GLN A 179 -16.69 -23.41 -2.23
N ARG A 180 -17.17 -23.46 -0.99
CA ARG A 180 -16.34 -23.51 0.21
C ARG A 180 -15.80 -24.93 0.37
N SER A 181 -14.62 -25.19 -0.15
CA SER A 181 -13.65 -26.15 0.40
C SER A 181 -12.34 -25.95 -0.38
N ASP A 182 -11.21 -25.94 0.34
CA ASP A 182 -9.85 -25.73 -0.16
C ASP A 182 -9.48 -24.29 -0.56
N ARG A 183 -9.52 -23.40 0.45
CA ARG A 183 -8.56 -22.29 0.47
C ARG A 183 -7.18 -22.93 0.73
N PRO A 184 -6.17 -22.77 -0.15
CA PRO A 184 -4.83 -23.30 0.11
C PRO A 184 -4.37 -22.82 1.49
N CYS A 185 -3.82 -23.74 2.29
CA CYS A 185 -3.13 -23.35 3.51
C CYS A 185 -2.08 -22.31 3.08
N SER A 186 -2.10 -21.13 3.72
CA SER A 186 -1.08 -20.13 3.46
C SER A 186 0.29 -20.76 3.69
N PRO A 187 1.28 -20.51 2.81
CA PRO A 187 2.62 -21.08 2.97
C PRO A 187 3.17 -20.75 4.35
N ASP A 188 4.02 -21.63 4.88
CA ASP A 188 4.69 -21.36 6.14
C ASP A 188 5.42 -20.01 6.07
N LEU A 189 5.57 -19.33 7.21
CA LEU A 189 6.20 -18.01 7.22
C LEU A 189 7.63 -18.07 6.67
N ALA A 190 8.37 -19.14 6.92
CA ALA A 190 9.72 -19.31 6.37
C ALA A 190 9.70 -19.49 4.84
N GLU A 191 8.79 -20.30 4.31
CA GLU A 191 8.61 -20.49 2.87
C GLU A 191 8.22 -19.17 2.18
N GLN A 192 7.39 -18.36 2.83
CA GLN A 192 7.00 -17.07 2.28
C GLN A 192 8.14 -16.05 2.28
N ILE A 193 9.03 -16.09 3.29
CA ILE A 193 10.25 -15.25 3.30
C ILE A 193 11.13 -15.60 2.09
N GLU A 194 11.40 -16.89 1.90
CA GLU A 194 12.20 -17.35 0.76
C GLU A 194 11.53 -17.00 -0.58
N HIS A 195 10.20 -17.13 -0.65
CA HIS A 195 9.46 -16.72 -1.83
C HIS A 195 9.61 -15.22 -2.10
N MET A 196 9.54 -14.37 -1.07
CA MET A 196 9.70 -12.93 -1.22
C MET A 196 11.11 -12.55 -1.68
N GLU A 197 12.14 -13.23 -1.17
CA GLU A 197 13.54 -13.07 -1.61
C GLU A 197 13.71 -13.44 -3.08
N ARG A 198 13.16 -14.60 -3.49
CA ARG A 198 13.15 -15.01 -4.91
C ARG A 198 12.39 -14.03 -5.78
N MET A 199 11.26 -13.51 -5.30
CA MET A 199 10.44 -12.53 -6.01
C MET A 199 11.23 -11.24 -6.25
N LEU A 200 11.84 -10.68 -5.20
CA LEU A 200 12.68 -9.48 -5.27
C LEU A 200 13.83 -9.65 -6.25
N HIS A 201 14.57 -10.76 -6.14
CA HIS A 201 15.68 -11.05 -7.03
C HIS A 201 15.23 -11.18 -8.50
N ASP A 202 14.15 -11.94 -8.76
CA ASP A 202 13.62 -12.11 -10.12
C ASP A 202 13.19 -10.78 -10.73
N MET A 203 12.53 -9.92 -9.95
CA MET A 203 12.15 -8.58 -10.38
C MET A 203 13.37 -7.73 -10.74
N GLN A 204 14.35 -7.65 -9.84
CA GLN A 204 15.59 -6.86 -10.05
C GLN A 204 16.37 -7.32 -11.29
N MET A 205 16.37 -8.62 -11.58
CA MET A 205 17.10 -9.18 -12.73
C MET A 205 16.37 -9.00 -14.07
N LYS A 206 15.03 -8.98 -14.08
CA LYS A 206 14.25 -8.89 -15.33
C LYS A 206 14.03 -7.46 -15.79
N VAL A 207 13.91 -6.52 -14.86
CA VAL A 207 13.66 -5.11 -15.17
C VAL A 207 14.72 -4.27 -14.46
N SER A 208 15.76 -3.91 -15.20
CA SER A 208 16.87 -3.09 -14.71
C SER A 208 16.55 -1.59 -14.85
N ILE A 209 15.68 -1.07 -13.99
CA ILE A 209 15.45 0.37 -13.85
C ILE A 209 16.36 0.88 -12.72
N PRO A 210 17.37 1.72 -13.01
CA PRO A 210 18.22 2.28 -11.97
C PRO A 210 17.42 3.17 -11.03
N ILE A 211 17.61 3.05 -9.71
CA ILE A 211 16.86 3.84 -8.72
C ILE A 211 17.03 5.35 -8.95
N TRP A 212 18.21 5.78 -9.42
CA TRP A 212 18.53 7.19 -9.69
C TRP A 212 17.95 7.74 -11.00
N SER A 213 17.35 6.91 -11.87
CA SER A 213 16.75 7.41 -13.12
C SER A 213 15.32 7.88 -12.95
N VAL A 214 14.72 7.64 -11.78
CA VAL A 214 13.35 8.03 -11.47
C VAL A 214 13.35 9.42 -10.85
N GLU A 215 12.76 10.39 -11.55
CA GLU A 215 12.59 11.75 -11.04
C GLU A 215 11.42 11.83 -10.05
N ALA A 216 11.62 12.54 -8.94
CA ALA A 216 10.55 12.84 -7.99
C ALA A 216 9.56 13.83 -8.61
N THR A 217 8.27 13.52 -8.51
CA THR A 217 7.18 14.38 -9.01
C THR A 217 6.64 15.32 -7.95
N GLU A 218 6.89 15.03 -6.67
CA GLU A 218 6.45 15.86 -5.56
C GLU A 218 7.51 16.92 -5.24
N GLU A 219 7.06 18.11 -4.85
CA GLU A 219 7.95 19.17 -4.40
C GLU A 219 8.70 18.74 -3.13
N ALA A 220 9.94 19.19 -2.98
CA ALA A 220 10.67 18.95 -1.74
C ALA A 220 9.87 19.47 -0.55
N TRP A 221 9.69 18.63 0.49
CA TRP A 221 8.90 18.93 1.68
C TRP A 221 7.37 18.98 1.49
N ALA A 222 6.85 18.50 0.36
CA ALA A 222 5.40 18.37 0.15
C ALA A 222 4.70 17.63 1.31
N GLU A 223 5.38 16.64 1.91
CA GLU A 223 4.89 15.86 3.07
C GLU A 223 4.67 16.69 4.34
N VAL A 224 5.38 17.82 4.51
CA VAL A 224 5.25 18.72 5.67
C VAL A 224 4.11 19.72 5.47
N SER A 225 3.87 20.13 4.22
CA SER A 225 2.75 21.00 3.84
C SER A 225 1.45 20.24 3.61
N SER A 226 1.53 18.93 3.34
CA SER A 226 0.37 18.06 3.27
C SER A 226 -0.14 17.84 4.69
N THR A 227 -1.02 18.73 5.14
CA THR A 227 -1.96 18.38 6.19
C THR A 227 -2.74 17.19 5.64
N CYS A 228 -2.44 15.99 6.12
CA CYS A 228 -3.33 14.86 5.93
C CYS A 228 -4.74 15.36 6.24
N ASP A 229 -5.64 15.35 5.25
CA ASP A 229 -7.06 15.59 5.46
C ASP A 229 -7.58 14.46 6.35
N LEU A 230 -7.32 14.60 7.65
CA LEU A 230 -8.01 13.90 8.70
C LEU A 230 -9.41 14.50 8.66
N ASP A 231 -10.32 13.73 8.08
CA ASP A 231 -11.76 13.88 8.20
C ASP A 231 -12.14 14.53 9.54
N GLU A 232 -12.92 15.60 9.43
CA GLU A 232 -13.34 16.53 10.47
C GLU A 232 -14.07 15.78 11.60
N GLY A 233 -13.30 15.22 12.53
CA GLY A 233 -13.83 14.43 13.64
C GLY A 233 -12.79 13.92 14.64
N SER A 234 -11.59 14.49 14.65
CA SER A 234 -10.53 14.12 15.60
C SER A 234 -10.09 15.36 16.39
N ASP A 235 -10.66 15.52 17.58
CA ASP A 235 -10.10 16.39 18.61
C ASP A 235 -8.68 15.91 18.96
N ASN A 236 -7.68 16.49 18.29
CA ASN A 236 -6.28 16.37 18.66
C ASN A 236 -6.00 17.36 19.80
N GLU A 237 -6.22 16.94 21.05
CA GLU A 237 -5.55 17.56 22.18
C GLU A 237 -4.15 16.96 22.30
N ILE A 238 -3.22 17.50 21.51
CA ILE A 238 -1.78 17.23 21.62
C ILE A 238 -1.19 18.28 22.56
N LEU A 239 -0.79 17.82 23.75
CA LEU A 239 0.22 18.41 24.64
C LEU A 239 0.04 19.91 24.98
N ALA A 240 -0.91 20.23 25.86
CA ALA A 240 -0.72 21.34 26.79
C ALA A 240 -0.21 20.77 28.12
N GLY A 241 0.91 21.31 28.61
CA GLY A 241 1.35 21.10 29.99
C GLY A 241 0.39 21.74 30.99
N GLU A 242 0.67 21.49 32.28
CA GLU A 242 -0.06 21.91 33.50
C GLU A 242 -1.10 20.86 33.93
N ASP A 243 -1.13 20.31 35.15
CA ASP A 243 -0.68 20.80 36.44
C ASP A 243 -0.36 19.67 37.43
N MET A 244 0.59 19.93 38.33
CA MET A 244 0.87 19.11 39.52
C MET A 244 -0.31 19.18 40.50
N SER A 245 -1.27 18.28 40.35
CA SER A 245 -2.25 17.99 41.41
C SER A 245 -2.02 16.60 42.00
N SER A 246 -1.25 16.61 43.08
CA SER A 246 -1.25 15.59 44.13
C SER A 246 -2.69 15.16 44.46
N ARG A 247 -3.09 13.97 44.01
CA ARG A 247 -4.17 13.20 44.63
C ARG A 247 -3.72 11.76 44.79
N GLY A 248 -3.24 11.47 46.00
CA GLY A 248 -2.90 10.14 46.43
C GLY A 248 -4.10 9.20 46.37
N CYS A 249 -3.88 8.03 45.78
CA CYS A 249 -4.80 6.90 45.84
C CYS A 249 -4.12 5.75 46.63
N CYS A 250 -3.92 5.96 47.93
CA CYS A 250 -3.60 4.89 48.87
C CYS A 250 -4.53 4.98 50.08
N ALA A 251 -5.79 4.60 49.89
CA ALA A 251 -6.70 4.32 51.00
C ALA A 251 -7.85 3.40 50.58
N ARG A 252 -7.62 2.08 50.61
CA ARG A 252 -8.61 1.13 51.14
C ARG A 252 -7.91 -0.19 51.42
N GLY A 253 -7.74 -0.45 52.72
CA GLY A 253 -7.10 -1.65 53.21
C GLY A 253 -7.90 -2.91 52.90
N GLN A 254 -7.18 -3.99 52.66
CA GLN A 254 -7.55 -5.31 53.16
C GLN A 254 -6.29 -5.95 53.75
N SER A 255 -6.45 -6.40 54.98
CA SER A 255 -5.47 -7.03 55.85
C SER A 255 -4.93 -8.33 55.25
N LEU A 256 -3.61 -8.42 55.07
CA LEU A 256 -2.93 -9.71 54.97
C LEU A 256 -1.62 -9.66 55.76
N HIS A 257 -1.38 -10.78 56.42
CA HIS A 257 -0.41 -11.02 57.48
C HIS A 257 1.02 -10.55 57.17
N ARG A 258 1.62 -9.98 58.21
CA ARG A 258 3.04 -9.65 58.39
C ARG A 258 3.94 -10.87 58.08
N PRO A 259 5.04 -10.72 57.32
CA PRO A 259 6.23 -11.52 57.53
C PRO A 259 7.27 -10.68 58.31
N LEU A 260 7.77 -11.29 59.38
CA LEU A 260 8.93 -10.83 60.12
C LEU A 260 10.15 -10.74 59.19
N CYS A 261 10.85 -9.61 59.22
CA CYS A 261 12.22 -9.51 58.75
C CYS A 261 13.10 -10.39 59.64
N MET A 262 13.81 -11.36 59.07
CA MET A 262 15.03 -11.88 59.69
C MET A 262 16.22 -11.24 59.01
N VAL A 263 16.96 -10.50 59.83
CA VAL A 263 18.35 -10.13 59.60
C VAL A 263 19.21 -11.35 59.95
N SER A 264 20.03 -11.80 59.01
CA SER A 264 21.35 -12.41 59.25
C SER A 264 22.16 -12.28 57.97
#